data_AF-L8EY46-F1
#
_entry.id   AF-L8EY46-F1
#
_cell.length_a   1.000
_cell.length_b   1.000
_cell.length_c   1.000
_cell.angle_alpha   90.00
_cell.angle_beta   90.00
_cell.angle_gamma   90.00
#
_symmetry.space_group_name_H-M   'P 1'
#
loop_
_entity.id
_entity.type
_entity.pdbx_description
1 polymer ?
#
loop_
_entity_poly.entity_id
_entity_poly.type
_entity_poly.pdbx_seq_one_letter_code
_entity_poly.pdbx_strand_id
1 'polypeptide(L)' 'MQHTTTTPDGAAAARHAKFGKLPERIPYEDMVTEKAVSENRPQNTYNPEGSWNHFSCLALDLGL' A
#
# COMPACT_ATOMS: atom_id res chain seq x y z
N MET A 1 18.59 25.57 18.37
CA MET A 1 17.83 24.68 17.47
C MET A 1 18.83 23.72 16.83
N GLN A 2 18.95 22.50 17.37
CA GLN A 2 19.92 21.51 16.86
C GLN A 2 19.23 20.70 15.76
N HIS A 3 19.73 20.76 14.53
CA HIS A 3 19.29 19.90 13.44
C HIS A 3 19.88 18.51 13.65
N THR A 4 19.08 17.56 14.15
CA THR A 4 19.42 16.14 14.12
C THR A 4 19.24 15.65 12.69
N THR A 5 20.34 15.43 11.98
CA THR A 5 20.32 14.63 10.74
C THR A 5 19.95 13.20 11.11
N THR A 6 18.66 12.87 11.02
CA THR A 6 18.16 11.51 11.14
C THR A 6 18.62 10.73 9.90
N THR A 7 19.68 9.95 10.05
CA THR A 7 19.96 8.83 9.14
C THR A 7 18.65 8.04 9.00
N PRO A 8 18.18 7.71 7.77
CA PRO A 8 16.95 6.95 7.62
C PRO A 8 17.08 5.66 8.42
N ASP A 9 16.16 5.46 9.36
CA ASP A 9 15.93 4.18 10.02
C ASP A 9 15.96 3.06 8.95
N GLY A 10 16.63 1.95 9.24
CA GLY A 10 16.78 0.83 8.29
C GLY A 10 15.44 0.37 7.70
N ALA A 11 14.33 0.49 8.44
CA ALA A 11 13.00 0.21 7.91
C ALA A 11 12.57 1.23 6.84
N ALA A 12 12.92 2.51 6.97
CA ALA A 12 12.70 3.52 5.94
C ALA A 12 13.52 3.23 4.67
N ALA A 13 14.78 2.80 4.81
CA ALA A 13 15.60 2.38 3.68
C ALA A 13 15.01 1.16 2.94
N ALA A 14 14.55 0.14 3.68
CA ALA A 14 13.88 -1.02 3.10
C ALA A 14 12.60 -0.65 2.34
N ARG A 15 11.80 0.31 2.87
CA ARG A 15 10.62 0.83 2.17
C ARG A 15 11.00 1.54 0.86
N HIS A 16 12.00 2.40 0.87
CA HIS A 16 12.44 3.08 -0.36
C HIS A 16 13.02 2.11 -1.39
N ALA A 17 13.71 1.04 -0.96
CA ALA A 17 14.17 0.00 -1.89
C ALA A 17 12.99 -0.77 -2.52
N LYS A 18 11.93 -1.05 -1.76
CA LYS A 18 10.74 -1.76 -2.24
C LYS A 18 9.81 -0.89 -3.10
N PHE A 19 9.63 0.37 -2.74
CA PHE A 19 8.60 1.25 -3.28
C PHE A 19 9.14 2.46 -4.05
N GLY A 20 10.44 2.70 -4.04
CA GLY A 20 11.06 3.87 -4.65
C GLY A 20 10.90 5.14 -3.81
N LYS A 21 11.09 6.29 -4.48
CA LYS A 21 10.91 7.62 -3.90
C LYS A 21 9.46 8.08 -4.00
N LEU A 22 9.02 8.91 -3.05
CA LEU A 22 7.73 9.57 -3.15
C LEU A 22 7.71 10.49 -4.40
N PRO A 23 6.62 10.49 -5.19
CA PRO A 23 6.43 11.47 -6.25
C PRO A 23 6.43 12.91 -5.71
N GLU A 24 6.65 13.87 -6.59
CA GLU A 24 6.52 15.28 -6.24
C GLU A 24 5.10 15.61 -5.77
N ARG A 25 4.98 16.59 -4.89
CA ARG A 25 3.67 17.05 -4.42
C ARG A 25 2.91 17.68 -5.59
N ILE A 26 1.62 17.39 -5.65
CA ILE A 26 0.70 18.06 -6.57
C ILE A 26 0.55 19.51 -6.09
N PRO A 27 0.68 20.52 -6.98
CA PRO A 27 0.40 21.90 -6.65
C PRO A 27 -1.02 22.07 -6.09
N TYR A 28 -1.23 23.04 -5.21
CA TYR A 28 -2.53 23.19 -4.54
C TYR A 28 -3.64 23.53 -5.54
N GLU A 29 -3.31 24.34 -6.53
CA GLU A 29 -4.14 24.72 -7.67
C GLU A 29 -4.58 23.53 -8.54
N ASP A 30 -3.84 22.42 -8.50
CA ASP A 30 -4.14 21.19 -9.24
C ASP A 30 -4.82 20.13 -8.37
N MET A 31 -5.03 20.39 -7.07
CA MET A 31 -5.75 19.49 -6.18
C MET A 31 -7.26 19.59 -6.41
N VAL A 32 -7.93 18.45 -6.37
CA VAL A 32 -9.40 18.35 -6.40
C VAL A 32 -9.88 17.52 -5.22
N THR A 33 -11.05 17.84 -4.66
CA THR A 33 -11.62 17.09 -3.53
C THR A 33 -11.92 15.65 -3.91
N GLU A 34 -12.49 15.44 -5.10
CA GLU A 34 -12.81 14.12 -5.64
C GLU A 34 -12.49 14.08 -7.13
N LYS A 35 -11.98 12.93 -7.60
CA LYS A 35 -11.76 12.66 -9.01
C LYS A 35 -12.48 11.37 -9.36
N ALA A 36 -13.43 11.46 -10.28
CA ALA A 36 -14.10 10.28 -10.82
C ALA A 36 -13.05 9.33 -11.41
N VAL A 37 -13.16 8.05 -11.04
CA VAL A 37 -12.29 7.00 -11.55
C VAL A 37 -12.74 6.66 -12.97
N SER A 38 -11.80 6.46 -13.89
CA SER A 38 -12.10 5.99 -15.25
C SER A 38 -12.76 4.60 -15.20
N GLU A 39 -13.76 4.38 -16.06
CA GLU A 39 -14.49 3.11 -16.17
C GLU A 39 -13.59 1.90 -16.47
N ASN A 40 -12.41 2.13 -17.05
CA ASN A 40 -11.42 1.09 -17.35
C ASN A 40 -10.55 0.68 -16.14
N ARG A 41 -10.98 0.99 -14.90
CA ARG A 41 -10.27 0.49 -13.72
C ARG A 41 -10.56 -1.01 -13.59
N PRO A 42 -9.54 -1.88 -13.39
CA PRO A 42 -9.78 -3.28 -13.06
C PRO A 42 -10.68 -3.35 -11.83
N GLN A 43 -11.78 -4.10 -11.95
CA GLN A 43 -12.72 -4.32 -10.85
C GLN A 43 -11.95 -4.86 -9.65
N ASN A 44 -12.19 -4.27 -8.48
CA ASN A 44 -11.56 -4.74 -7.24
C ASN A 44 -11.99 -6.19 -7.01
N THR A 45 -11.10 -7.14 -7.29
CA THR A 45 -11.36 -8.58 -7.17
C THR A 45 -11.22 -9.07 -5.73
N TYR A 46 -11.07 -8.15 -4.76
CA TYR A 46 -11.01 -8.49 -3.35
C TYR A 46 -12.33 -9.11 -2.89
N ASN A 47 -12.32 -10.44 -2.74
CA ASN A 47 -13.42 -11.22 -2.19
C ASN A 47 -13.01 -11.74 -0.80
N PRO A 48 -13.41 -11.06 0.29
CA PRO A 48 -13.07 -11.48 1.64
C PRO A 48 -13.69 -12.85 1.99
N GLU A 49 -14.86 -13.19 1.46
CA GLU A 49 -15.49 -14.49 1.71
C GLU A 49 -14.79 -15.64 0.96
N GLY A 50 -14.30 -15.36 -0.26
CA GLY A 50 -13.45 -16.30 -1.00
C GLY A 50 -12.16 -16.64 -0.25
N SER A 51 -11.60 -15.69 0.49
CA SER A 51 -10.39 -15.87 1.30
C SER A 51 -10.58 -16.86 2.46
N TRP A 52 -11.79 -17.01 2.98
CA TRP A 52 -12.08 -17.92 4.10
C TRP A 52 -11.94 -19.39 3.71
N ASN A 53 -12.30 -19.75 2.46
CA ASN A 53 -12.17 -21.12 1.96
C ASN A 53 -10.72 -21.60 1.91
N HIS A 54 -9.76 -20.70 1.67
CA HIS A 54 -8.34 -21.04 1.65
C HIS A 54 -7.76 -21.26 3.05
N PHE A 55 -8.29 -20.59 4.07
CA PHE A 55 -7.88 -20.79 5.46
C PHE A 55 -8.22 -22.18 5.98
N SER A 56 -9.35 -22.76 5.56
CA SER A 56 -9.71 -24.14 5.95
C SER A 56 -8.73 -25.18 5.41
N CYS A 57 -8.28 -25.04 4.15
CA CYS A 57 -7.25 -25.92 3.59
C CYS A 57 -5.91 -25.76 4.32
N LEU A 58 -5.49 -24.52 4.58
CA LEU A 58 -4.27 -24.23 5.32
C LEU A 58 -4.30 -24.79 6.75
N ALA A 59 -5.43 -24.69 7.45
CA ALA A 59 -5.59 -25.23 8.80
C ALA A 59 -5.49 -26.76 8.80
N LEU A 60 -6.10 -27.43 7.82
CA LEU A 60 -5.95 -28.89 7.64
C LEU A 60 -4.49 -29.28 7.34
N ASP A 61 -3.81 -28.56 6.45
CA ASP A 61 -2.40 -28.83 6.10
C ASP A 61 -1.45 -28.64 7.30
N LEU A 62 -1.79 -27.73 8.22
CA LEU A 62 -1.03 -27.45 9.45
C LEU A 62 -1.48 -28.28 10.66
N GLY A 63 -2.57 -29.03 10.56
CA GLY A 63 -3.12 -29.87 11.64
C GLY A 63 -3.68 -29.10 12.84
N LEU A 64 -4.23 -27.89 12.61
CA LEU A 64 -4.89 -27.04 13.61
C LEU A 64 -6.34 -27.42 13.86
#